data_AF-A0A4V2WSB7-F1
#
_entry.id   AF-A0A4V2WSB7-F1
#
_cell.length_a   1.000
_cell.length_b   1.000
_cell.length_c   1.000
_cell.angle_alpha   90.00
_cell.angle_beta   90.00
_cell.angle_gamma   90.00
#
_symmetry.space_group_name_H-M   'P 1'
#
loop_
_entity.id
_entity.type
_entity.pdbx_description
1 polymer ?
#
loop_
_entity_poly.entity_id
_entity_poly.type
_entity_poly.pdbx_seq_one_letter_code
_entity_poly.pdbx_strand_id
1 'polypeptide(L)'
;MKRYKVDGIFSVRPGAETGRIFLPPVDSMEKNTMWGRLHIRMRLPEDGLCHIYTLAGNDQVMAGQRLDSADVDPDRKAGLFHTYGRKAGTNSENVLLNDMSGRYLWICIEAMGSGKAVFDEIFIENPGDEFMQMFPDVYQEPGGFFQRYLSVLSTLYRDMQSKIDESDRLLDGENADRELVRLYARWMGFGGVRLGLTEKEERMLLLNLYWLNRRKGTKAAVLRLCDIFMEAGPNVMDVAKEELFLAFEQQPDPVRSEKFSRILKRFLPAGLRVRIVCGQEPARCDGHIYMDVNGVLAPLPEGSLDTGAQCGRCTVL
;
A
#
# COMPACT_ATOMS: atom_id res chain seq x y z
N MET A 1 12.31 -4.98 -24.75
CA MET A 1 12.37 -3.70 -24.00
C MET A 1 13.43 -3.79 -22.90
N LYS A 2 14.64 -3.25 -23.13
CA LYS A 2 15.71 -3.24 -22.09
C LYS A 2 15.40 -2.13 -21.07
N ARG A 3 14.73 -2.48 -19.97
CA ARG A 3 14.55 -1.60 -18.80
C ARG A 3 15.82 -1.63 -17.96
N TYR A 4 16.64 -0.59 -18.04
CA TYR A 4 17.67 -0.34 -17.03
C TYR A 4 17.00 0.37 -15.86
N LYS A 5 16.66 -0.38 -14.80
CA LYS A 5 16.09 0.15 -13.56
C LYS A 5 17.24 0.48 -12.61
N VAL A 6 17.53 1.77 -12.42
CA VAL A 6 18.40 2.20 -11.32
C VAL A 6 17.49 2.59 -10.16
N ASP A 7 17.17 1.62 -9.30
CA ASP A 7 16.47 1.89 -8.04
C ASP A 7 17.47 2.54 -7.08
N GLY A 8 17.26 3.82 -6.80
CA GLY A 8 18.18 4.59 -5.98
C GLY A 8 17.48 5.74 -5.30
N ILE A 9 17.11 5.56 -4.03
CA ILE A 9 16.63 6.65 -3.18
C ILE A 9 17.87 7.45 -2.77
N PHE A 10 18.07 8.60 -3.41
CA PHE A 10 19.21 9.46 -3.07
C PHE A 10 18.72 10.80 -2.54
N SER A 11 19.03 11.03 -1.27
CA SER A 11 18.75 12.27 -0.56
C SER A 11 19.93 13.21 -0.74
N VAL A 12 19.71 14.36 -1.37
CA VAL A 12 20.68 15.47 -1.30
C VAL A 12 20.75 15.92 0.16
N ARG A 13 21.95 15.88 0.77
CA ARG A 13 22.15 16.35 2.15
C ARG A 13 21.90 17.87 2.21
N PRO A 14 21.23 18.38 3.26
CA PRO A 14 21.05 19.81 3.44
C PRO A 14 22.42 20.47 3.71
N GLY A 15 22.81 21.44 2.88
CA GLY A 15 24.00 22.27 3.09
C GLY A 15 25.05 22.29 1.96
N ALA A 16 24.88 21.55 0.88
CA ALA A 16 25.63 21.78 -0.35
C ALA A 16 24.79 22.66 -1.29
N GLU A 17 25.28 23.83 -1.69
CA GLU A 17 24.59 24.74 -2.61
C GLU A 17 24.22 24.07 -3.96
N THR A 18 24.80 22.90 -4.27
CA THR A 18 24.43 22.06 -5.41
C THR A 18 24.74 20.59 -5.10
N GLY A 19 23.75 19.70 -5.25
CA GLY A 19 23.94 18.26 -5.22
C GLY A 19 24.07 17.71 -6.64
N ARG A 20 25.09 16.89 -6.91
CA ARG A 20 25.29 16.25 -8.22
C ARG A 20 25.20 14.74 -8.12
N ILE A 21 24.52 14.12 -9.10
CA ILE A 21 24.38 12.67 -9.22
C ILE A 21 24.90 12.26 -10.60
N PHE A 22 25.86 11.35 -10.61
CA PHE A 22 26.36 10.72 -11.83
C PHE A 22 25.83 9.30 -11.89
N LEU A 23 25.01 9.00 -12.89
CA LEU A 23 24.51 7.64 -13.12
C LEU A 23 25.59 6.80 -13.81
N PRO A 24 25.63 5.47 -13.56
CA PRO A 24 26.52 4.59 -14.30
C PRO A 24 26.21 4.65 -15.81
N PRO A 25 27.22 4.43 -16.67
CA PRO A 25 27.03 4.46 -18.11
C PRO A 25 26.03 3.40 -18.54
N VAL A 26 25.11 3.78 -19.42
CA VAL A 26 24.15 2.86 -20.01
C VAL A 26 24.70 2.40 -21.36
N ASP A 27 24.94 1.10 -21.51
CA ASP A 27 25.48 0.48 -22.73
C ASP A 27 24.34 -0.11 -23.57
N SER A 28 24.18 0.37 -24.80
CA SER A 28 23.25 -0.20 -25.77
C SER A 28 23.75 -1.51 -26.39
N MET A 29 25.06 -1.79 -26.29
CA MET A 29 25.83 -2.84 -26.97
C MET A 29 26.07 -2.62 -28.47
N GLU A 30 25.44 -1.62 -29.08
CA GLU A 30 25.53 -1.33 -30.51
C GLU A 30 26.12 0.06 -30.74
N LYS A 31 26.96 0.22 -31.76
CA LYS A 31 27.49 1.55 -32.11
C LYS A 31 26.41 2.36 -32.81
N ASN A 32 26.43 3.68 -32.61
CA ASN A 32 25.49 4.64 -33.20
C ASN A 32 24.01 4.38 -32.88
N THR A 33 23.71 3.75 -31.74
CA THR A 33 22.33 3.61 -31.28
C THR A 33 21.74 5.00 -31.00
N MET A 34 20.58 5.29 -31.59
CA MET A 34 19.80 6.47 -31.21
C MET A 34 19.18 6.25 -29.84
N TRP A 35 19.32 7.22 -28.94
CA TRP A 35 18.71 7.15 -27.62
C TRP A 35 17.27 7.65 -27.67
N GLY A 36 16.40 6.94 -26.95
CA GLY A 36 14.97 7.23 -26.93
C GLY A 36 14.60 8.23 -25.84
N ARG A 37 13.89 7.75 -24.82
CA ARG A 37 13.32 8.60 -23.76
C ARG A 37 13.91 8.25 -22.40
N LEU A 38 14.25 9.28 -21.63
CA LEU A 38 14.65 9.19 -20.24
C LEU A 38 13.48 9.59 -19.35
N HIS A 39 13.12 8.71 -18.42
CA HIS A 39 12.13 8.92 -17.39
C HIS A 39 12.82 9.05 -16.04
N ILE A 40 12.50 10.12 -15.30
CA ILE A 40 12.99 10.39 -13.96
C ILE A 40 11.83 10.95 -13.15
N ARG A 41 11.42 10.26 -12.09
CA ARG A 41 10.46 10.82 -11.15
C ARG A 41 11.19 11.70 -10.15
N MET A 42 10.79 12.95 -9.99
CA MET A 42 11.49 13.90 -9.11
C MET A 42 10.55 14.58 -8.13
N ARG A 43 10.95 14.62 -6.86
CA ARG A 43 10.31 15.39 -5.80
C ARG A 43 11.29 16.46 -5.34
N LEU A 44 11.09 17.67 -5.85
CA LEU A 44 11.92 18.84 -5.56
C LEU A 44 11.25 19.72 -4.48
N PRO A 45 12.02 20.48 -3.68
CA PRO A 45 11.47 21.54 -2.81
C PRO A 45 10.87 22.71 -3.62
N GLU A 46 10.11 23.60 -2.98
CA GLU A 46 9.42 24.72 -3.67
C GLU A 46 10.37 25.63 -4.46
N ASP A 47 11.58 25.88 -3.95
CA ASP A 47 12.64 26.64 -4.63
C ASP A 47 13.68 25.74 -5.35
N GLY A 48 13.29 24.49 -5.64
CA GLY A 48 14.17 23.46 -6.19
C GLY A 48 14.33 23.56 -7.70
N LEU A 49 15.57 23.56 -8.16
CA LEU A 49 15.91 23.57 -9.59
C LEU A 49 16.79 22.37 -9.93
N CYS A 50 16.37 21.61 -10.93
CA CYS A 50 17.05 20.41 -11.41
C CYS A 50 17.46 20.57 -12.87
N HIS A 51 18.73 20.30 -13.16
CA HIS A 51 19.28 20.24 -14.50
C HIS A 51 19.74 18.84 -14.83
N ILE A 52 19.27 18.33 -15.96
CA ILE A 52 19.66 17.02 -16.47
C ILE A 52 20.59 17.25 -17.65
N TYR A 53 21.83 16.78 -17.52
CA TYR A 53 22.83 16.76 -18.57
C TYR A 53 23.02 15.35 -19.08
N THR A 54 23.13 15.22 -20.39
CA THR A 54 23.31 13.93 -21.05
C THR A 54 24.47 14.02 -22.03
N LEU A 55 25.21 12.93 -22.14
CA LEU A 55 26.32 12.77 -23.07
C LEU A 55 26.21 11.39 -23.72
N ALA A 56 26.38 11.30 -25.03
CA ALA A 56 26.37 10.03 -25.76
C ALA A 56 27.67 9.86 -26.55
N GLY A 57 28.16 8.62 -26.66
CA GLY A 57 29.40 8.31 -27.36
C GLY A 57 29.56 6.84 -27.70
N ASN A 58 30.36 6.51 -28.71
CA ASN A 58 30.61 5.13 -29.13
C ASN A 58 31.68 4.40 -28.31
N ASP A 59 32.58 5.17 -27.72
CA ASP A 59 33.71 4.65 -26.94
C ASP A 59 33.54 5.06 -25.47
N GLN A 60 33.92 4.16 -24.56
CA GLN A 60 33.86 4.39 -23.11
C GLN A 60 34.81 5.47 -22.60
N VAL A 61 35.72 5.91 -23.47
CA VAL A 61 36.73 6.92 -23.20
C VAL A 61 36.37 8.17 -23.98
N MET A 62 36.05 9.24 -23.26
CA MET A 62 35.77 10.56 -23.83
C MET A 62 36.85 11.52 -23.35
N ALA A 63 37.45 12.27 -24.29
CA ALA A 63 38.57 13.18 -24.02
C ALA A 63 39.77 12.52 -23.26
N GLY A 64 40.03 11.24 -23.53
CA GLY A 64 41.14 10.49 -22.91
C GLY A 64 40.90 10.05 -21.45
N GLN A 65 39.69 10.25 -20.92
CA GLN A 65 39.32 9.84 -19.56
C GLN A 65 38.11 8.91 -19.56
N ARG A 66 38.13 7.92 -18.66
CA ARG A 66 37.02 7.01 -18.42
C ARG A 66 36.09 7.67 -17.42
N LEU A 67 34.91 8.12 -17.85
CA LEU A 67 33.93 8.81 -16.97
C LEU A 67 33.47 7.92 -15.80
N ASP A 68 33.65 6.61 -15.93
CA ASP A 68 33.27 5.58 -14.97
C ASP A 68 34.28 5.40 -13.81
N SER A 69 35.50 5.97 -13.91
CA SER A 69 36.47 5.83 -12.83
C SER A 69 36.06 6.65 -11.60
N ALA A 70 36.09 6.04 -10.43
CA ALA A 70 35.81 6.68 -9.14
C ALA A 70 36.86 7.73 -8.76
N ASP A 71 38.03 7.73 -9.41
CA ASP A 71 39.18 8.60 -9.12
C ASP A 71 39.10 10.01 -9.74
N VAL A 72 38.04 10.32 -10.49
CA VAL A 72 37.88 11.65 -11.10
C VAL A 72 37.01 12.52 -10.20
N ASP A 73 37.59 13.65 -9.78
CA ASP A 73 36.94 14.71 -9.01
C ASP A 73 35.55 15.08 -9.59
N PRO A 74 34.47 15.08 -8.78
CA PRO A 74 33.12 15.43 -9.21
C PRO A 74 33.00 16.76 -9.96
N ASP A 75 33.81 17.77 -9.61
CA ASP A 75 33.83 19.06 -10.31
C ASP A 75 34.40 18.95 -11.73
N ARG A 76 35.45 18.13 -11.89
CA ARG A 76 36.03 17.84 -13.20
C ARG A 76 35.07 17.02 -14.07
N LYS A 77 34.31 16.08 -13.49
CA LYS A 77 33.25 15.36 -14.22
C LYS A 77 32.15 16.32 -14.69
N ALA A 78 31.64 17.19 -13.80
CA ALA A 78 30.63 18.18 -14.16
C ALA A 78 31.11 19.11 -15.29
N GLY A 79 32.37 19.55 -15.24
CA GLY A 79 32.99 20.34 -16.32
C GLY A 79 32.96 19.64 -17.68
N LEU A 80 33.14 18.32 -17.73
CA LEU A 80 33.00 17.55 -18.98
C LEU A 80 31.55 17.53 -19.48
N PHE A 81 30.56 17.41 -18.61
CA PHE A 81 29.15 17.50 -18.99
C PHE A 81 28.75 18.92 -19.43
N HIS A 82 29.32 19.97 -18.85
CA HIS A 82 29.06 21.34 -19.31
C HIS A 82 29.75 21.66 -20.64
N THR A 83 30.92 21.07 -20.89
CA THR A 83 31.71 21.36 -22.11
C THR A 83 31.27 20.52 -23.30
N TYR A 84 31.00 19.23 -23.08
CA TYR A 84 30.71 18.26 -24.14
C TYR A 84 29.30 17.68 -24.07
N GLY A 85 28.64 17.78 -22.90
CA GLY A 85 27.29 17.28 -22.71
C GLY A 85 26.22 18.28 -23.16
N ARG A 86 25.00 17.78 -23.33
CA ARG A 86 23.82 18.57 -23.66
C ARG A 86 22.93 18.70 -22.43
N LYS A 87 22.44 19.92 -22.17
CA LYS A 87 21.36 20.14 -21.21
C LYS A 87 20.06 19.59 -21.81
N ALA A 88 19.64 18.42 -21.34
CA ALA A 88 18.53 17.66 -21.89
C ALA A 88 17.17 18.13 -21.34
N GLY A 89 17.14 18.64 -20.11
CA GLY A 89 15.91 19.15 -19.50
C GLY A 89 16.16 19.98 -18.24
N THR A 90 15.16 20.78 -17.86
CA THR A 90 15.08 21.49 -16.58
C THR A 90 13.75 21.16 -15.92
N ASN A 91 13.75 20.65 -14.68
CA ASN A 91 12.55 20.25 -13.94
C ASN A 91 11.57 19.39 -14.78
N SER A 92 12.11 18.48 -15.59
CA SER A 92 11.35 17.67 -16.55
C SER A 92 11.47 16.20 -16.21
N GLU A 93 10.36 15.54 -15.88
CA GLU A 93 10.33 14.11 -15.57
C GLU A 93 10.48 13.20 -16.80
N ASN A 94 10.15 13.74 -17.97
CA ASN A 94 10.21 13.05 -19.25
C ASN A 94 11.11 13.84 -20.20
N VAL A 95 12.24 13.25 -20.61
CA VAL A 95 13.23 13.90 -21.46
C VAL A 95 13.45 13.09 -22.74
N LEU A 96 13.26 13.73 -23.89
CA LEU A 96 13.49 13.13 -25.22
C LEU A 96 14.98 13.26 -25.60
N LEU A 97 15.61 12.13 -25.94
CA LEU A 97 17.03 12.04 -26.32
C LEU A 97 17.23 11.68 -27.79
N ASN A 98 16.19 11.85 -28.62
CA ASN A 98 16.16 11.42 -30.03
C ASN A 98 17.28 12.00 -30.91
N ASP A 99 17.85 13.14 -30.53
CA ASP A 99 18.95 13.77 -31.29
C ASP A 99 20.34 13.26 -30.86
N MET A 100 20.41 12.29 -29.93
CA MET A 100 21.66 11.76 -29.39
C MET A 100 21.90 10.34 -29.90
N SER A 101 23.10 10.08 -30.41
CA SER A 101 23.51 8.76 -30.89
C SER A 101 24.85 8.32 -30.29
N GLY A 102 24.95 7.05 -29.95
CA GLY A 102 26.17 6.46 -29.39
C GLY A 102 25.89 5.17 -28.64
N ARG A 103 26.92 4.33 -28.48
CA ARG A 103 26.84 3.07 -27.71
C ARG A 103 26.59 3.29 -26.22
N TYR A 104 27.23 4.30 -25.66
CA TYR A 104 27.17 4.63 -24.24
C TYR A 104 26.41 5.93 -24.03
N LEU A 105 25.55 5.96 -23.01
CA LEU A 105 24.89 7.17 -22.52
C LEU A 105 25.33 7.42 -21.07
N TRP A 106 25.81 8.64 -20.82
CA TRP A 106 26.09 9.14 -19.49
C TRP A 106 25.07 10.21 -19.12
N ILE A 107 24.60 10.17 -17.88
CA ILE A 107 23.59 11.09 -17.35
C ILE A 107 24.13 11.70 -16.06
N CYS A 108 24.11 13.03 -16.01
CA CYS A 108 24.41 13.82 -14.82
C CYS A 108 23.14 14.59 -14.44
N ILE A 109 22.75 14.50 -13.17
CA ILE A 109 21.61 15.23 -12.61
C ILE A 109 22.17 16.19 -11.56
N GLU A 110 21.96 17.48 -11.78
CA GLU A 110 22.30 18.53 -10.84
C GLU A 110 21.03 19.04 -10.18
N ALA A 111 21.00 19.07 -8.85
CA ALA A 111 19.89 19.58 -8.06
C ALA A 111 20.38 20.74 -7.18
N MET A 112 19.67 21.86 -7.23
CA MET A 112 19.92 23.08 -6.48
C MET A 112 18.67 23.42 -5.66
N GLY A 113 18.85 23.90 -4.44
CA GLY A 113 17.74 24.38 -3.60
C GLY A 113 17.89 24.05 -2.11
N SER A 114 17.21 24.83 -1.28
CA SER A 114 17.14 24.66 0.17
C SER A 114 16.08 23.61 0.52
N GLY A 115 16.43 22.32 0.46
CA GLY A 115 15.52 21.25 0.87
C GLY A 115 15.97 19.85 0.49
N LYS A 116 15.10 18.87 0.71
CA LYS A 116 15.34 17.47 0.34
C LYS A 116 14.81 17.21 -1.07
N ALA A 117 15.70 17.02 -2.03
CA ALA A 117 15.35 16.47 -3.34
C ALA A 117 15.39 14.94 -3.29
N VAL A 118 14.38 14.29 -3.86
CA VAL A 118 14.31 12.83 -4.01
C VAL A 118 14.07 12.49 -5.48
N PHE A 119 14.91 11.61 -6.02
CA PHE A 119 14.78 11.07 -7.37
C PHE A 119 14.46 9.59 -7.27
N ASP A 120 13.42 9.14 -7.96
CA ASP A 120 12.95 7.75 -7.95
C ASP A 120 12.67 7.30 -9.39
N GLU A 121 12.57 5.98 -9.61
CA GLU A 121 12.10 5.39 -10.88
C GLU A 121 12.83 5.90 -12.13
N ILE A 122 14.17 5.92 -12.12
CA ILE A 122 14.96 6.32 -13.28
C ILE A 122 15.09 5.16 -14.26
N PHE A 123 14.57 5.34 -15.48
CA PHE A 123 14.71 4.36 -16.55
C PHE A 123 14.81 5.01 -17.94
N ILE A 124 15.45 4.30 -18.86
CA ILE A 124 15.57 4.69 -20.27
C ILE A 124 14.78 3.71 -21.12
N GLU A 125 14.01 4.24 -22.05
CA GLU A 125 13.30 3.46 -23.06
C GLU A 125 13.98 3.63 -24.41
N ASN A 126 14.39 2.50 -25.00
CA ASN A 126 15.04 2.44 -26.30
C ASN A 126 14.47 1.29 -27.15
N PRO A 127 13.92 1.57 -28.35
CA PRO A 127 13.61 2.90 -28.89
C PRO A 127 12.47 3.57 -28.10
N GLY A 128 12.56 4.88 -27.88
CA GLY A 128 11.64 5.62 -27.00
C GLY A 128 10.23 5.80 -27.54
N ASP A 129 10.01 5.55 -28.84
CA ASP A 129 8.69 5.57 -29.48
C ASP A 129 8.52 4.31 -30.34
N GLU A 130 8.07 3.22 -29.74
CA GLU A 130 7.52 2.06 -30.48
C GLU A 130 6.34 2.50 -31.38
N PHE A 131 5.65 3.59 -31.02
CA PHE A 131 4.56 4.17 -31.80
C PHE A 131 4.97 4.59 -33.22
N MET A 132 6.20 5.06 -33.42
CA MET A 132 6.66 5.45 -34.76
C MET A 132 6.78 4.25 -35.70
N GLN A 133 7.09 3.07 -35.17
CA GLN A 133 7.25 1.84 -35.96
C GLN A 133 5.91 1.33 -36.52
N MET A 134 4.77 1.80 -36.00
CA MET A 134 3.45 1.47 -36.53
C MET A 134 3.10 2.26 -37.81
N PHE A 135 3.85 3.31 -38.11
CA PHE A 135 3.62 4.14 -39.30
C PHE A 135 4.57 3.76 -40.44
N PRO A 136 4.20 3.99 -41.71
CA PRO A 136 5.11 3.78 -42.84
C PRO A 136 6.39 4.61 -42.74
N ASP A 137 7.48 4.13 -43.34
CA ASP A 137 8.82 4.73 -43.30
C ASP A 137 8.87 6.22 -43.65
N VAL A 138 7.98 6.68 -44.55
CA VAL A 138 7.85 8.09 -44.98
C VAL A 138 7.56 9.03 -43.79
N TYR A 139 6.94 8.52 -42.73
CA TYR A 139 6.63 9.28 -41.52
C TYR A 139 7.60 9.02 -40.37
N GLN A 140 8.55 8.08 -40.53
CA GLN A 140 9.54 7.70 -39.50
C GLN A 140 10.78 8.61 -39.50
N GLU A 141 10.59 9.91 -39.72
CA GLU A 141 11.70 10.88 -39.67
C GLU A 141 12.15 11.12 -38.21
N PRO A 142 13.41 10.77 -37.86
CA PRO A 142 13.94 10.97 -36.51
C PRO A 142 14.01 12.46 -36.16
N GLY A 143 13.53 12.84 -34.98
CA GLY A 143 13.55 14.23 -34.50
C GLY A 143 12.56 15.18 -35.21
N GLY A 144 11.71 14.66 -36.10
CA GLY A 144 10.71 15.42 -36.83
C GLY A 144 9.57 15.97 -35.94
N PHE A 145 8.78 16.90 -36.49
CA PHE A 145 7.58 17.41 -35.82
C PHE A 145 6.60 16.30 -35.45
N PHE A 146 6.40 15.35 -36.37
CA PHE A 146 5.47 14.24 -36.18
C PHE A 146 5.86 13.34 -35.00
N GLN A 147 7.15 13.00 -34.87
CA GLN A 147 7.66 12.23 -33.73
C GLN A 147 7.43 12.99 -32.40
N ARG A 148 7.73 14.31 -32.36
CA ARG A 148 7.48 15.11 -31.15
C ARG A 148 6.00 15.19 -30.78
N TYR A 149 5.11 15.29 -31.77
CA TYR A 149 3.67 15.29 -31.55
C TYR A 149 3.19 13.94 -31.00
N LEU A 150 3.56 12.83 -31.65
CA LEU A 150 3.20 11.49 -31.21
C LEU A 150 3.79 11.13 -29.86
N SER A 151 4.98 11.65 -29.54
CA SER A 151 5.62 11.49 -28.24
C SER A 151 4.71 11.93 -27.08
N VAL A 152 3.87 12.95 -27.25
CA VAL A 152 2.90 13.38 -26.22
C VAL A 152 1.80 12.34 -26.04
N LEU A 153 1.26 11.83 -27.15
CA LEU A 153 0.22 10.80 -27.12
C LEU A 153 0.75 9.46 -26.59
N SER A 154 2.00 9.12 -26.91
CA SER A 154 2.64 7.91 -26.40
C SER A 154 2.81 7.97 -24.89
N THR A 155 3.06 9.15 -24.30
CA THR A 155 3.05 9.34 -22.84
C THR A 155 1.68 9.03 -22.24
N LEU A 156 0.60 9.63 -22.78
CA LEU A 156 -0.75 9.41 -22.28
C LEU A 156 -1.17 7.94 -22.36
N TYR A 157 -0.85 7.29 -23.47
CA TYR A 157 -1.14 5.87 -23.66
C TYR A 157 -0.37 5.01 -22.66
N ARG A 158 0.90 5.33 -22.40
CA ARG A 158 1.74 4.62 -21.43
C ARG A 158 1.25 4.80 -20.01
N ASP A 159 0.82 6.00 -19.63
CA ASP A 159 0.22 6.25 -18.31
C ASP A 159 -1.05 5.42 -18.11
N MET A 160 -1.87 5.30 -19.16
CA MET A 160 -3.05 4.43 -19.14
C MET A 160 -2.66 2.96 -19.05
N GLN A 161 -1.69 2.50 -19.85
CA GLN A 161 -1.21 1.12 -19.81
C GLN A 161 -0.65 0.77 -18.43
N SER A 162 0.15 1.64 -17.83
CA SER A 162 0.68 1.45 -16.47
C SER A 162 -0.45 1.32 -15.45
N LYS A 163 -1.51 2.14 -15.55
CA LYS A 163 -2.69 2.02 -14.66
C LYS A 163 -3.45 0.72 -14.88
N ILE A 164 -3.51 0.21 -16.11
CA ILE A 164 -4.15 -1.07 -16.43
C ILE A 164 -3.29 -2.23 -15.89
N ASP A 165 -1.98 -2.17 -16.07
CA ASP A 165 -1.05 -3.20 -15.60
C ASP A 165 -1.07 -3.31 -14.07
N GLU A 166 -1.26 -2.19 -13.35
CA GLU A 166 -1.42 -2.15 -11.89
C GLU A 166 -2.87 -2.33 -11.42
N SER A 167 -3.81 -2.67 -12.31
CA SER A 167 -5.23 -2.82 -11.94
C SER A 167 -5.51 -4.03 -11.05
N ASP A 168 -4.62 -5.04 -11.07
CA ASP A 168 -4.66 -6.18 -10.18
C ASP A 168 -4.60 -5.75 -8.70
N ARG A 169 -3.80 -4.71 -8.39
CA ARG A 169 -3.70 -4.12 -7.05
C ARG A 169 -5.01 -3.53 -6.56
N LEU A 170 -5.90 -3.10 -7.46
CA LEU A 170 -7.20 -2.58 -7.04
C LEU A 170 -8.01 -3.66 -6.33
N LEU A 171 -7.90 -4.91 -6.76
CA LEU A 171 -8.63 -6.06 -6.18
C LEU A 171 -8.02 -6.58 -4.86
N ASP A 172 -6.94 -5.96 -4.38
CA ASP A 172 -6.35 -6.30 -3.09
C ASP A 172 -7.20 -5.78 -1.92
N GLY A 173 -8.02 -6.65 -1.33
CA GLY A 173 -8.86 -6.32 -0.19
C GLY A 173 -8.08 -5.92 1.08
N GLU A 174 -6.79 -6.23 1.19
CA GLU A 174 -5.98 -5.88 2.36
C GLU A 174 -5.49 -4.43 2.30
N ASN A 175 -5.07 -3.97 1.11
CA ASN A 175 -4.48 -2.64 0.91
C ASN A 175 -5.42 -1.64 0.22
N ALA A 176 -6.60 -2.07 -0.26
CA ALA A 176 -7.55 -1.19 -0.94
C ALA A 176 -8.04 -0.05 -0.05
N ASP A 177 -8.32 1.11 -0.66
CA ASP A 177 -8.94 2.24 0.00
C ASP A 177 -10.31 1.89 0.60
N ARG A 178 -10.71 2.64 1.64
CA ARG A 178 -11.97 2.42 2.35
C ARG A 178 -13.21 2.45 1.43
N GLU A 179 -13.20 3.27 0.38
CA GLU A 179 -14.30 3.32 -0.58
C GLU A 179 -14.39 2.04 -1.43
N LEU A 180 -13.24 1.50 -1.85
CA LEU A 180 -13.17 0.22 -2.56
C LEU A 180 -13.61 -0.94 -1.67
N VAL A 181 -13.20 -0.95 -0.39
CA VAL A 181 -13.67 -1.95 0.59
C VAL A 181 -15.20 -1.96 0.68
N ARG A 182 -15.83 -0.78 0.70
CA ARG A 182 -17.29 -0.65 0.70
C ARG A 182 -17.92 -1.10 -0.62
N LEU A 183 -17.28 -0.84 -1.75
CA LEU A 183 -17.71 -1.33 -3.05
C LEU A 183 -17.67 -2.86 -3.11
N TYR A 184 -16.61 -3.49 -2.61
CA TYR A 184 -16.49 -4.94 -2.56
C TYR A 184 -17.49 -5.58 -1.60
N ALA A 185 -17.74 -4.95 -0.44
CA ALA A 185 -18.80 -5.39 0.46
C ALA A 185 -20.18 -5.32 -0.22
N ARG A 186 -20.44 -4.28 -1.03
CA ARG A 186 -21.67 -4.19 -1.83
C ARG A 186 -21.82 -5.35 -2.81
N TRP A 187 -20.75 -5.71 -3.54
CA TRP A 187 -20.77 -6.84 -4.47
C TRP A 187 -21.11 -8.16 -3.77
N MET A 188 -20.66 -8.30 -2.53
CA MET A 188 -20.92 -9.47 -1.69
C MET A 188 -22.25 -9.42 -0.92
N GLY A 189 -23.16 -8.49 -1.27
CA GLY A 189 -24.52 -8.41 -0.73
C GLY A 189 -24.67 -7.60 0.56
N PHE A 190 -23.61 -6.86 0.96
CA PHE A 190 -23.55 -5.96 2.12
C PHE A 190 -23.69 -4.48 1.73
N GLY A 191 -24.50 -4.19 0.71
CA GLY A 191 -24.71 -2.83 0.24
C GLY A 191 -25.79 -2.05 0.99
N GLY A 192 -25.52 -0.76 1.24
CA GLY A 192 -26.55 0.23 1.59
C GLY A 192 -26.81 0.45 3.09
N VAL A 193 -26.09 -0.21 4.00
CA VAL A 193 -26.27 0.00 5.44
C VAL A 193 -25.07 0.72 6.03
N ARG A 194 -25.29 1.90 6.63
CA ARG A 194 -24.31 2.51 7.53
C ARG A 194 -24.31 1.70 8.83
N LEU A 195 -23.51 0.63 8.85
CA LEU A 195 -23.36 -0.25 10.01
C LEU A 195 -22.59 0.43 11.16
N GLY A 196 -22.09 1.67 10.96
CA GLY A 196 -21.30 2.38 11.96
C GLY A 196 -19.96 1.68 12.26
N LEU A 197 -19.48 0.87 11.31
CA LEU A 197 -18.25 0.12 11.43
C LEU A 197 -17.05 1.05 11.21
N THR A 198 -16.02 0.81 12.00
CA THR A 198 -14.68 1.34 11.76
C THR A 198 -14.11 0.74 10.48
N GLU A 199 -13.12 1.38 9.88
CA GLU A 199 -12.47 0.88 8.67
C GLU A 199 -11.88 -0.52 8.85
N LYS A 200 -11.28 -0.78 10.03
CA LYS A 200 -10.72 -2.09 10.39
C LYS A 200 -11.80 -3.17 10.42
N GLU A 201 -12.97 -2.87 11.00
CA GLU A 201 -14.10 -3.79 11.04
C GLU A 201 -14.69 -4.04 9.65
N GLU A 202 -14.81 -3.00 8.81
CA GLU A 202 -15.27 -3.13 7.41
C GLU A 202 -14.33 -4.06 6.62
N ARG A 203 -13.01 -3.91 6.78
CA ARG A 203 -12.01 -4.76 6.12
C ARG A 203 -12.03 -6.20 6.63
N MET A 204 -12.05 -6.39 7.95
CA MET A 204 -12.14 -7.73 8.55
C MET A 204 -13.40 -8.46 8.11
N LEU A 205 -14.53 -7.76 8.04
CA LEU A 205 -15.78 -8.29 7.54
C LEU A 205 -15.66 -8.70 6.07
N LEU A 206 -15.09 -7.84 5.21
CA LEU A 206 -14.88 -8.13 3.78
C LEU A 206 -14.05 -9.40 3.57
N LEU A 207 -12.91 -9.53 4.26
CA LEU A 207 -12.01 -10.68 4.13
C LEU A 207 -12.68 -12.00 4.55
N ASN A 208 -13.62 -11.95 5.49
CA ASN A 208 -14.37 -13.13 5.94
C ASN A 208 -15.68 -13.34 5.17
N LEU A 209 -16.12 -12.38 4.35
CA LEU A 209 -17.47 -12.37 3.76
C LEU A 209 -17.71 -13.53 2.81
N TYR A 210 -16.69 -13.92 2.04
CA TYR A 210 -16.77 -15.10 1.16
C TYR A 210 -17.10 -16.37 1.97
N TRP A 211 -16.35 -16.59 3.05
CA TRP A 211 -16.54 -17.76 3.91
C TRP A 211 -17.89 -17.72 4.64
N LEU A 212 -18.29 -16.54 5.14
CA LEU A 212 -19.54 -16.32 5.86
C LEU A 212 -20.76 -16.50 4.95
N ASN A 213 -20.74 -15.96 3.73
CA ASN A 213 -21.83 -16.09 2.77
C ASN A 213 -22.05 -17.56 2.36
N ARG A 214 -20.98 -18.36 2.23
CA ARG A 214 -21.08 -19.80 1.94
C ARG A 214 -21.72 -20.62 3.07
N ARG A 215 -21.64 -20.14 4.31
CA ARG A 215 -22.08 -20.85 5.53
C ARG A 215 -23.23 -20.15 6.25
N LYS A 216 -23.97 -19.31 5.53
CA LYS A 216 -25.08 -18.53 6.06
C LYS A 216 -26.09 -19.43 6.78
N GLY A 217 -26.56 -19.00 7.95
CA GLY A 217 -27.50 -19.75 8.79
C GLY A 217 -26.91 -20.92 9.58
N THR A 218 -25.59 -21.16 9.54
CA THR A 218 -24.95 -22.23 10.33
C THR A 218 -24.41 -21.70 11.66
N LYS A 219 -24.29 -22.58 12.66
CA LYS A 219 -23.57 -22.32 13.93
C LYS A 219 -22.17 -21.74 13.69
N ALA A 220 -21.45 -22.28 12.72
CA ALA A 220 -20.09 -21.86 12.41
C ALA A 220 -20.02 -20.40 11.94
N ALA A 221 -20.98 -19.94 11.13
CA ALA A 221 -21.04 -18.55 10.71
C ALA A 221 -21.36 -17.60 11.87
N VAL A 222 -22.26 -17.99 12.77
CA VAL A 222 -22.59 -17.21 13.96
C VAL A 222 -21.37 -17.06 14.87
N LEU A 223 -20.68 -18.17 15.18
CA LEU A 223 -19.47 -18.15 16.01
C LEU A 223 -18.37 -17.29 15.39
N ARG A 224 -18.14 -17.42 14.08
CA ARG A 224 -17.14 -16.61 13.38
C ARG A 224 -17.46 -15.12 13.42
N LEU A 225 -18.73 -14.74 13.36
CA LEU A 225 -19.14 -13.34 13.53
C LEU A 225 -18.93 -12.87 14.96
N CYS A 226 -19.16 -13.72 15.97
CA CYS A 226 -18.81 -13.40 17.34
C CYS A 226 -17.31 -13.13 17.45
N ASP A 227 -16.44 -13.98 16.88
CA ASP A 227 -14.99 -13.77 16.94
C ASP A 227 -14.51 -12.45 16.28
N ILE A 228 -15.25 -11.96 15.28
CA ILE A 228 -14.88 -10.74 14.55
C ILE A 228 -15.31 -9.47 15.30
N PHE A 229 -16.51 -9.48 15.89
CA PHE A 229 -17.15 -8.27 16.46
C PHE A 229 -17.22 -8.27 17.99
N MET A 230 -17.08 -9.42 18.62
CA MET A 230 -17.11 -9.63 20.06
C MET A 230 -15.71 -10.09 20.51
N GLU A 231 -15.32 -9.74 21.73
CA GLU A 231 -14.01 -10.11 22.28
C GLU A 231 -13.96 -11.58 22.72
N ALA A 232 -15.13 -12.14 23.05
CA ALA A 232 -15.30 -13.53 23.44
C ALA A 232 -16.46 -14.16 22.66
N GLY A 233 -16.34 -15.46 22.39
CA GLY A 233 -17.43 -16.26 21.86
C GLY A 233 -18.57 -16.43 22.88
N PRO A 234 -19.78 -16.82 22.43
CA PRO A 234 -20.88 -17.11 23.33
C PRO A 234 -20.61 -18.40 24.12
N ASN A 235 -20.88 -18.38 25.42
CA ASN A 235 -20.78 -19.55 26.29
C ASN A 235 -21.87 -20.58 26.00
N VAL A 236 -23.09 -20.08 25.77
CA VAL A 236 -24.25 -20.90 25.43
C VAL A 236 -24.82 -20.40 24.13
N MET A 237 -25.07 -21.33 23.21
CA MET A 237 -25.81 -21.07 21.99
C MET A 237 -26.88 -22.14 21.81
N ASP A 238 -28.13 -21.71 21.84
CA ASP A 238 -29.29 -22.59 21.72
C ASP A 238 -30.34 -22.01 20.76
N VAL A 239 -31.11 -22.87 20.11
CA VAL A 239 -32.18 -22.50 19.19
C VAL A 239 -33.48 -23.12 19.67
N ALA A 240 -34.39 -22.29 20.15
CA ALA A 240 -35.71 -22.72 20.63
C ALA A 240 -36.82 -21.84 20.05
N LYS A 241 -37.88 -22.48 19.51
CA LYS A 241 -39.08 -21.79 19.00
C LYS A 241 -38.78 -20.57 18.10
N GLU A 242 -37.89 -20.76 17.12
CA GLU A 242 -37.45 -19.71 16.17
C GLU A 242 -36.64 -18.56 16.80
N GLU A 243 -36.14 -18.75 18.03
CA GLU A 243 -35.26 -17.81 18.71
C GLU A 243 -33.87 -18.42 18.89
N LEU A 244 -32.84 -17.69 18.45
CA LEU A 244 -31.43 -17.98 18.71
C LEU A 244 -31.02 -17.23 19.97
N PHE A 245 -30.65 -17.99 21.00
CA PHE A 245 -30.11 -17.47 22.25
C PHE A 245 -28.59 -17.50 22.20
N LEU A 246 -27.97 -16.36 22.45
CA LEU A 246 -26.52 -16.21 22.58
C LEU A 246 -26.23 -15.67 23.98
N ALA A 247 -25.64 -16.50 24.84
CA ALA A 247 -25.29 -16.11 26.20
C ALA A 247 -23.80 -15.72 26.29
N PHE A 248 -23.52 -14.54 26.83
CA PHE A 248 -22.17 -14.04 27.11
C PHE A 248 -21.97 -13.83 28.61
N GLU A 249 -20.77 -14.15 29.09
CA GLU A 249 -20.38 -14.11 30.51
C GLU A 249 -20.32 -12.68 31.06
N GLN A 250 -19.75 -11.77 30.27
CA GLN A 250 -19.65 -10.35 30.59
C GLN A 250 -20.57 -9.55 29.67
N GLN A 251 -21.14 -8.47 30.21
CA GLN A 251 -21.96 -7.56 29.42
C GLN A 251 -21.07 -6.84 28.39
N PRO A 252 -21.25 -7.11 27.08
CA PRO A 252 -20.51 -6.39 26.04
C PRO A 252 -21.00 -4.95 25.99
N ASP A 253 -20.14 -4.05 25.50
CA ASP A 253 -20.50 -2.67 25.21
C ASP A 253 -21.84 -2.61 24.43
N PRO A 254 -22.86 -1.87 24.92
CA PRO A 254 -24.17 -1.77 24.28
C PRO A 254 -24.08 -1.37 22.81
N VAL A 255 -23.11 -0.51 22.44
CA VAL A 255 -22.90 -0.09 21.04
C VAL A 255 -22.44 -1.26 20.18
N ARG A 256 -21.53 -2.10 20.68
CA ARG A 256 -21.04 -3.29 19.96
C ARG A 256 -22.15 -4.33 19.81
N SER A 257 -22.92 -4.56 20.86
CA SER A 257 -24.05 -5.49 20.85
C SER A 257 -25.10 -5.08 19.80
N GLU A 258 -25.40 -3.78 19.70
CA GLU A 258 -26.32 -3.27 18.69
C GLU A 258 -25.76 -3.48 17.27
N LYS A 259 -24.50 -3.10 17.03
CA LYS A 259 -23.82 -3.32 15.73
C LYS A 259 -23.81 -4.79 15.33
N PHE A 260 -23.39 -5.67 16.24
CA PHE A 260 -23.36 -7.11 16.03
C PHE A 260 -24.75 -7.66 15.69
N SER A 261 -25.80 -7.25 16.41
CA SER A 261 -27.16 -7.68 16.14
C SER A 261 -27.64 -7.30 14.73
N ARG A 262 -27.27 -6.11 14.22
CA ARG A 262 -27.62 -5.66 12.87
C ARG A 262 -26.94 -6.51 11.80
N ILE A 263 -25.68 -6.88 12.02
CA ILE A 263 -24.89 -7.71 11.10
C ILE A 263 -25.40 -9.14 11.12
N LEU A 264 -25.58 -9.71 12.31
CA LEU A 264 -26.00 -11.09 12.50
C LEU A 264 -27.35 -11.37 11.82
N LYS A 265 -28.32 -10.46 11.91
CA LYS A 265 -29.62 -10.56 11.21
C LYS A 265 -29.47 -10.81 9.70
N ARG A 266 -28.41 -10.32 9.06
CA ARG A 266 -28.16 -10.53 7.63
C ARG A 266 -27.71 -11.96 7.32
N PHE A 267 -27.12 -12.66 8.29
CA PHE A 267 -26.62 -14.03 8.15
C PHE A 267 -27.60 -15.10 8.63
N LEU A 268 -28.71 -14.71 9.25
CA LEU A 268 -29.69 -15.65 9.76
C LEU A 268 -30.79 -15.96 8.73
N PRO A 269 -31.43 -17.14 8.83
CA PRO A 269 -32.64 -17.45 8.09
C PRO A 269 -33.77 -16.45 8.40
N ALA A 270 -34.65 -16.22 7.44
CA ALA A 270 -35.83 -15.39 7.66
C ALA A 270 -36.71 -15.98 8.78
N GLY A 271 -37.24 -15.13 9.66
CA GLY A 271 -38.08 -15.53 10.78
C GLY A 271 -37.33 -15.81 12.08
N LEU A 272 -36.01 -16.06 12.05
CA LEU A 272 -35.24 -16.31 13.27
C LEU A 272 -34.99 -15.01 14.04
N ARG A 273 -35.41 -14.95 15.30
CA ARG A 273 -35.12 -13.82 16.21
C ARG A 273 -33.87 -14.09 17.02
N VAL A 274 -33.03 -13.07 17.22
CA VAL A 274 -31.84 -13.18 18.06
C VAL A 274 -32.11 -12.57 19.42
N ARG A 275 -31.80 -13.32 20.48
CA ARG A 275 -31.74 -12.83 21.85
C ARG A 275 -30.32 -12.97 22.37
N ILE A 276 -29.69 -11.82 22.60
CA ILE A 276 -28.38 -11.76 23.27
C ILE A 276 -28.69 -11.66 24.76
N VAL A 277 -28.26 -12.66 25.51
CA VAL A 277 -28.38 -12.73 26.97
C VAL A 277 -27.00 -12.46 27.54
N CYS A 278 -26.90 -11.48 28.44
CA CYS A 278 -25.64 -11.15 29.09
C CYS A 278 -25.78 -11.41 30.58
N GLY A 279 -24.77 -12.05 31.18
CA GLY A 279 -24.64 -12.07 32.62
C GLY A 279 -24.48 -10.65 33.16
N GLN A 280 -25.32 -10.26 34.12
CA GLN A 280 -25.05 -9.15 35.04
C GLN A 280 -23.90 -9.50 36.00
N GLU A 281 -23.35 -8.51 36.71
CA GLU A 281 -22.37 -8.78 37.77
C GLU A 281 -22.91 -9.83 38.76
N PRO A 282 -22.09 -10.84 39.14
CA PRO A 282 -22.54 -11.87 40.03
C PRO A 282 -22.91 -11.27 41.39
N ALA A 283 -24.16 -11.47 41.81
CA ALA A 283 -24.57 -11.16 43.16
C ALA A 283 -23.78 -12.08 44.11
N ARG A 284 -22.98 -11.48 44.98
CA ARG A 284 -22.23 -12.23 45.99
C ARG A 284 -23.20 -12.69 47.06
N CYS A 285 -23.36 -14.00 47.20
CA CYS A 285 -24.18 -14.55 48.26
C CYS A 285 -23.41 -14.43 49.59
N ASP A 286 -23.84 -13.51 50.45
CA ASP A 286 -23.50 -13.53 51.87
C ASP A 286 -24.31 -14.66 52.55
N GLY A 287 -24.13 -14.89 53.86
CA GLY A 287 -24.68 -16.05 54.62
C GLY A 287 -26.20 -16.28 54.59
N HIS A 288 -26.94 -15.59 53.73
CA HIS A 288 -28.33 -15.83 53.39
C HIS A 288 -28.42 -16.25 51.91
N ILE A 289 -28.76 -17.52 51.68
CA ILE A 289 -28.83 -18.13 50.35
C ILE A 289 -30.06 -17.59 49.61
N TYR A 290 -29.83 -16.65 48.69
CA TYR A 290 -30.79 -16.32 47.65
C TYR A 290 -30.16 -16.67 46.31
N MET A 291 -30.72 -17.67 45.61
CA MET A 291 -30.35 -17.94 44.22
C MET A 291 -30.94 -16.82 43.35
N ASP A 292 -30.14 -15.83 43.01
CA ASP A 292 -30.46 -14.83 41.99
C ASP A 292 -29.87 -15.21 40.63
N VAL A 293 -30.18 -14.44 39.58
CA VAL A 293 -29.85 -14.68 38.17
C VAL A 293 -28.37 -15.02 37.94
N ASN A 294 -27.45 -14.50 38.76
CA ASN A 294 -25.99 -14.77 38.69
C ASN A 294 -25.35 -15.00 40.08
N GLY A 295 -26.05 -15.66 41.00
CA GLY A 295 -25.51 -15.93 42.34
C GLY A 295 -24.20 -16.72 42.28
N VAL A 296 -23.11 -16.14 42.80
CA VAL A 296 -21.83 -16.84 42.99
C VAL A 296 -21.50 -16.81 44.48
N LEU A 297 -21.05 -17.94 45.02
CA LEU A 297 -20.51 -18.00 46.38
C LEU A 297 -19.35 -17.02 46.47
N ALA A 298 -19.45 -16.04 47.37
CA ALA A 298 -18.35 -15.12 47.63
C ALA A 298 -17.11 -15.96 47.99
N PRO A 299 -15.95 -15.78 47.32
CA PRO A 299 -14.74 -16.44 47.75
C PRO A 299 -14.46 -15.99 49.18
N LEU A 300 -14.43 -16.95 50.13
CA LEU A 300 -14.07 -16.66 51.51
C LEU A 300 -12.69 -16.01 51.51
N PRO A 301 -12.49 -14.86 52.20
CA PRO A 301 -11.17 -14.27 52.32
C PRO A 301 -10.22 -15.31 52.93
N GLU A 302 -8.98 -15.34 52.46
CA GLU A 302 -7.95 -16.21 53.04
C GLU A 302 -7.81 -15.88 54.53
N GLY A 303 -8.33 -16.76 55.38
CA GLY A 303 -8.21 -16.61 56.82
C GLY A 303 -6.78 -16.91 57.24
N SER A 304 -6.09 -15.92 57.79
CA SER A 304 -4.86 -16.11 58.55
C SER A 304 -5.22 -16.40 60.01
N LEU A 305 -4.64 -17.44 60.60
CA LEU A 305 -4.67 -17.63 62.05
C LEU A 305 -3.86 -16.52 62.74
N ASP A 306 -4.13 -16.23 64.01
CA ASP A 306 -3.36 -15.29 64.84
C ASP A 306 -1.84 -15.60 64.89
N THR A 307 -1.45 -16.80 64.47
CA THR A 307 -0.07 -17.29 64.36
C THR A 307 0.59 -17.08 62.98
N GLY A 308 -0.10 -16.45 62.02
CA GLY A 308 0.43 -16.13 60.69
C GLY A 308 0.41 -17.27 59.67
N ALA A 309 -0.16 -18.43 60.01
CA ALA A 309 -0.36 -19.52 59.05
C ALA A 309 -1.66 -19.33 58.25
N GLN A 310 -1.59 -19.49 56.92
CA GLN A 310 -2.77 -19.51 56.03
C GLN A 310 -3.59 -20.77 56.29
N CYS A 311 -4.89 -20.62 56.60
CA CYS A 311 -5.81 -21.75 56.60
C CYS A 311 -6.03 -22.20 55.15
N GLY A 312 -5.64 -23.44 54.84
CA GLY A 312 -5.79 -24.03 53.52
C GLY A 312 -7.24 -24.01 53.02
N ARG A 313 -7.40 -23.92 51.69
CA ARG A 313 -8.66 -23.91 50.95
C ARG A 313 -9.74 -24.79 51.61
N CYS A 314 -10.77 -24.15 52.19
CA CYS A 314 -12.00 -24.84 52.56
C CYS A 314 -12.59 -25.47 51.29
N THR A 315 -12.53 -26.81 51.22
CA THR A 315 -13.23 -27.58 50.19
C THR A 315 -14.63 -27.84 50.77
N VAL A 316 -15.65 -27.19 50.22
CA VAL A 316 -17.04 -27.50 50.54
C VAL A 316 -17.44 -28.68 49.66
N LEU A 317 -17.84 -29.80 50.30
CA LEU A 317 -18.47 -30.95 49.64
C LEU A 317 -19.84 -30.58 49.09
#